data_AF-A0A3M1Z4W2-F1
#
_entry.id   AF-A0A3M1Z4W2-F1
#
_cell.length_a   1.000
_cell.length_b   1.000
_cell.length_c   1.000
_cell.angle_alpha   90.00
_cell.angle_beta   90.00
_cell.angle_gamma   90.00
#
_symmetry.space_group_name_H-M   'P 1'
#
loop_
_entity.id
_entity.type
_entity.pdbx_description
1 polymer ?
#
loop_
_entity_poly.entity_id
_entity_poly.type
_entity_poly.pdbx_seq_one_letter_code
_entity_poly.pdbx_strand_id
1 'polypeptide(L)'
;MLKKYGQPLVYKIIDPFIQTLIRLKVTPNAITTVGLLINLAAAVVLIIGAEKGARGDHSYVGYAGLIILFAGLFDMIDGQLARKGNMA
;
A
#
# COMPACT_ATOMS: atom_id res chain seq x y z
N MET A 1 4.51 22.57 -4.89
CA MET A 1 3.31 22.48 -5.76
C MET A 1 2.52 21.18 -5.56
N LEU A 2 3.15 19.99 -5.54
CA LEU A 2 2.52 18.68 -5.29
C LEU A 2 1.71 18.57 -3.98
N LYS A 3 2.25 19.08 -2.86
CA LYS A 3 1.55 19.15 -1.56
C LYS A 3 0.23 19.96 -1.59
N LYS A 4 0.08 20.90 -2.53
CA LYS A 4 -1.04 21.84 -2.55
C LYS A 4 -2.24 21.32 -3.35
N TYR A 5 -2.03 20.38 -4.28
CA TYR A 5 -3.07 19.89 -5.19
C TYR A 5 -3.23 18.36 -5.23
N GLY A 6 -2.14 17.59 -5.12
CA GLY A 6 -2.22 16.11 -5.18
C GLY A 6 -2.63 15.47 -3.85
N GLN A 7 -2.08 15.99 -2.74
CA GLN A 7 -2.45 15.55 -1.40
C GLN A 7 -3.96 15.65 -1.13
N PRO A 8 -4.64 16.80 -1.33
CA PRO A 8 -6.07 16.90 -1.01
C PRO A 8 -6.95 15.93 -1.80
N LEU A 9 -6.57 15.57 -3.04
CA LEU A 9 -7.31 14.59 -3.83
C LEU A 9 -7.18 13.17 -3.25
N VAL A 10 -5.96 12.76 -2.91
CA VAL A 10 -5.69 11.47 -2.28
C VAL A 10 -6.34 11.39 -0.90
N TYR A 11 -6.23 12.43 -0.08
CA TYR A 11 -6.88 12.50 1.22
C TYR A 11 -8.41 12.45 1.11
N LYS A 12 -9.01 13.09 0.10
CA LYS A 12 -10.47 13.02 -0.11
C LYS A 12 -10.96 11.60 -0.37
N ILE A 13 -10.15 10.76 -1.00
CA ILE A 13 -10.48 9.36 -1.29
C ILE A 13 -10.14 8.46 -0.09
N ILE A 14 -8.98 8.66 0.54
CA ILE A 14 -8.47 7.80 1.61
C ILE A 14 -9.15 8.09 2.96
N ASP A 15 -9.50 9.33 3.26
CA ASP A 15 -10.10 9.72 4.54
C ASP A 15 -11.42 9.01 4.89
N PRO A 16 -12.43 8.88 3.99
CA PRO A 16 -13.64 8.13 4.30
C PRO A 16 -13.35 6.63 4.53
N PHE A 17 -12.33 6.08 3.86
CA PHE A 17 -11.88 4.71 4.06
C PHE A 17 -11.27 4.54 5.47
N ILE A 18 -10.37 5.45 5.88
CA ILE A 18 -9.79 5.45 7.23
C ILE A 18 -10.87 5.57 8.31
N GLN A 19 -11.85 6.46 8.13
CA GLN A 19 -12.94 6.60 9.11
C GLN A 19 -13.76 5.30 9.24
N THR A 20 -13.95 4.57 8.14
CA THR A 20 -14.60 3.26 8.16
C THR A 20 -13.76 2.23 8.93
N LEU A 21 -12.44 2.19 8.70
CA LEU A 21 -11.53 1.32 9.45
C LEU A 21 -11.52 1.62 10.95
N ILE A 22 -11.55 2.90 11.34
CA ILE A 22 -11.65 3.32 12.76
C ILE A 22 -12.96 2.81 13.37
N ARG A 23 -14.09 2.94 12.67
CA ARG A 23 -15.41 2.43 13.13
C ARG A 23 -15.41 0.92 13.30
N LEU A 24 -14.67 0.19 12.45
CA LEU A 24 -14.50 -1.25 12.54
C LEU A 24 -13.46 -1.68 13.60
N LYS A 25 -12.89 -0.74 14.37
CA LYS A 25 -11.84 -0.98 15.38
C LYS A 25 -10.62 -1.71 14.81
N VAL A 26 -10.30 -1.51 13.53
CA VAL A 26 -9.10 -2.05 12.92
C VAL A 26 -7.89 -1.32 13.49
N THR A 27 -6.89 -2.06 13.96
CA THR A 27 -5.64 -1.48 14.49
C THR A 27 -4.70 -1.09 13.34
N PRO A 28 -3.90 -0.02 13.50
CA PRO A 28 -2.87 0.34 12.51
C PRO A 28 -1.94 -0.82 12.21
N ASN A 29 -1.50 -1.54 13.24
CA ASN A 29 -0.60 -2.70 13.11
C ASN A 29 -1.18 -3.80 12.22
N ALA A 30 -2.50 -4.00 12.17
CA ALA A 30 -3.11 -4.97 11.28
C ALA A 30 -2.94 -4.57 9.81
N ILE A 31 -3.11 -3.29 9.49
CA ILE A 31 -2.92 -2.75 8.13
C ILE A 31 -1.44 -2.84 7.74
N THR A 32 -0.51 -2.47 8.63
CA THR A 32 0.94 -2.60 8.41
C THR A 32 1.34 -4.05 8.12
N THR A 33 0.80 -5.01 8.88
CA THR A 33 1.09 -6.44 8.70
C THR A 33 0.64 -6.92 7.33
N VAL A 34 -0.54 -6.48 6.88
CA VAL A 34 -1.05 -6.79 5.53
C VAL A 34 -0.15 -6.16 4.46
N GLY A 35 0.25 -4.89 4.60
CA GLY A 35 1.16 -4.23 3.67
C GLY A 35 2.50 -4.96 3.53
N LEU A 36 3.06 -5.43 4.65
CA LEU A 36 4.28 -6.23 4.66
C LEU A 36 4.11 -7.59 3.95
N LEU A 37 3.00 -8.29 4.18
CA LEU A 37 2.71 -9.55 3.47
C LEU A 37 2.55 -9.35 1.96
N ILE A 38 1.94 -8.23 1.54
CA ILE A 38 1.79 -7.88 0.12
C ILE A 38 3.16 -7.57 -0.51
N ASN A 39 4.03 -6.83 0.18
CA ASN A 39 5.39 -6.58 -0.27
C ASN A 39 6.22 -7.88 -0.37
N LEU A 40 6.04 -8.81 0.57
CA LEU A 40 6.67 -10.12 0.51
C LEU A 40 6.18 -10.92 -0.72
N ALA A 41 4.88 -10.87 -1.02
CA ALA A 41 4.33 -11.47 -2.24
C ALA A 41 4.90 -10.83 -3.51
N ALA A 42 5.07 -9.49 -3.54
CA ALA A 42 5.70 -8.81 -4.66
C ALA A 42 7.16 -9.24 -4.85
N ALA A 43 7.91 -9.43 -3.76
CA ALA A 43 9.27 -9.93 -3.81
C ALA A 43 9.33 -11.34 -4.41
N VAL A 44 8.39 -12.23 -4.05
CA VAL A 44 8.28 -13.57 -4.65
C VAL A 44 7.99 -13.47 -6.15
N VAL A 45 7.10 -12.57 -6.58
CA VAL A 45 6.80 -12.34 -8.01
C VAL A 45 8.05 -11.85 -8.76
N LEU A 46 8.86 -10.98 -8.15
CA LEU A 46 10.11 -10.52 -8.74
C LEU A 46 11.16 -11.63 -8.84
N ILE A 47 11.29 -12.48 -7.81
CA ILE A 47 12.22 -13.62 -7.83
C ILE A 47 11.83 -14.60 -8.94
N ILE A 48 10.55 -14.96 -9.04
CA ILE A 48 10.06 -15.84 -10.11
C ILE A 48 10.25 -15.19 -11.48
N GLY A 49 9.97 -13.89 -11.59
CA GLY A 49 10.19 -13.13 -12.82
C GLY A 49 11.66 -13.06 -13.23
N ALA A 50 12.58 -13.01 -12.27
CA ALA A 50 14.02 -13.02 -12.51
C ALA A 50 14.55 -14.41 -12.92
N GLU A 51 14.02 -15.49 -12.33
CA GLU A 51 14.45 -16.86 -12.64
C GLU A 51 13.82 -17.45 -13.91
N LYS A 52 12.54 -17.16 -14.17
CA LYS A 52 11.77 -17.73 -15.29
C LYS A 52 11.47 -16.75 -16.42
N GLY A 53 11.74 -15.46 -16.23
CA GLY A 53 11.48 -14.44 -17.24
C GLY A 53 12.41 -14.60 -18.43
N ALA A 54 11.84 -14.73 -19.64
CA ALA A 54 12.59 -14.48 -20.85
C ALA A 54 13.08 -13.02 -20.82
N ARG A 55 14.31 -12.75 -21.27
CA ARG A 55 14.96 -11.40 -21.21
C ARG A 55 14.13 -10.24 -21.79
N GLY A 56 13.04 -10.50 -22.51
CA GLY A 56 12.12 -9.50 -23.05
C GLY A 56 10.73 -9.43 -22.39
N ASP A 57 10.41 -10.28 -21.41
CA ASP A 57 9.10 -10.26 -20.74
C ASP A 57 9.16 -9.47 -19.42
N HIS A 58 8.83 -8.18 -19.51
CA HIS A 58 8.78 -7.26 -18.37
C HIS A 58 7.44 -7.31 -17.61
N SER A 59 6.53 -8.19 -17.99
CA SER A 59 5.21 -8.31 -17.37
C SER A 59 5.32 -8.57 -15.86
N TYR A 60 6.26 -9.42 -15.43
CA TYR A 60 6.49 -9.72 -14.02
C TYR A 60 6.94 -8.49 -13.21
N VAL A 61 7.76 -7.63 -13.81
CA VAL A 61 8.18 -6.36 -13.19
C VAL A 61 7.01 -5.40 -13.10
N GLY A 62 6.15 -5.35 -14.14
CA GLY A 62 4.92 -4.56 -14.13
C GLY A 62 3.94 -5.00 -13.04
N TYR A 63 3.67 -6.31 -12.92
CA TYR A 63 2.79 -6.85 -11.87
C TYR A 63 3.37 -6.62 -10.47
N ALA A 64 4.66 -6.90 -10.26
CA ALA A 64 5.30 -6.62 -8.98
C ALA A 64 5.28 -5.12 -8.64
N GLY A 65 5.52 -4.25 -9.62
CA GLY A 65 5.43 -2.81 -9.44
C GLY A 65 4.04 -2.35 -9.01
N LEU A 66 2.98 -2.89 -9.63
CA LEU A 66 1.60 -2.61 -9.21
C LEU A 66 1.32 -3.09 -7.78
N ILE A 67 1.80 -4.28 -7.43
CA ILE A 67 1.63 -4.84 -6.07
C ILE A 67 2.35 -3.97 -5.03
N ILE A 68 3.58 -3.52 -5.31
CA ILE A 68 4.34 -2.63 -4.42
C ILE A 68 3.67 -1.27 -4.28
N LEU A 69 3.17 -0.68 -5.37
CA LEU A 69 2.44 0.59 -5.32
C LEU A 69 1.17 0.46 -4.48
N PHE A 70 0.48 -0.67 -4.58
CA PHE A 70 -0.69 -0.96 -3.76
C PHE A 70 -0.32 -1.15 -2.28
N ALA A 71 0.77 -1.86 -1.98
CA ALA A 71 1.29 -1.99 -0.61
C ALA A 71 1.67 -0.63 -0.01
N GLY A 72 2.35 0.23 -0.77
CA GLY A 72 2.69 1.58 -0.33
C GLY A 72 1.47 2.45 -0.03
N LEU A 73 0.33 2.20 -0.67
CA LEU A 73 -0.93 2.85 -0.33
C LEU A 73 -1.45 2.40 1.05
N PHE A 74 -1.28 1.12 1.40
CA PHE A 74 -1.63 0.59 2.73
C PHE A 74 -0.74 1.19 3.84
N ASP A 75 0.55 1.39 3.58
CA ASP A 75 1.48 2.09 4.50
C ASP A 75 1.18 3.60 4.63
N MET A 76 0.46 4.19 3.67
CA MET A 76 -0.06 5.55 3.82
C MET A 76 -1.36 5.59 4.62
N ILE A 77 -2.13 4.49 4.61
CA ILE A 77 -3.39 4.34 5.33
C ILE A 77 -3.12 4.07 6.82
N ASP A 78 -2.22 3.15 7.16
CA ASP A 78 -1.91 2.80 8.56
C ASP A 78 -1.34 3.98 9.36
N GLY A 79 -0.45 4.77 8.76
CA GLY A 79 0.17 5.93 9.40
C GLY A 79 -0.85 7.05 9.61
N GLN A 80 -1.81 7.20 8.70
CA GLN A 80 -2.93 8.12 8.92
C GLN A 80 -3.95 7.58 9.93
N LEU A 81 -4.19 6.28 9.96
CA LEU A 81 -5.06 5.61 10.92
C LEU A 81 -4.52 5.76 12.35
N ALA A 82 -3.20 5.61 12.55
CA ALA A 82 -2.54 5.86 13.83
C ALA A 82 -2.71 7.33 14.26
N ARG A 83 -2.46 8.28 13.35
CA ARG A 83 -2.60 9.73 13.63
C ARG A 83 -4.04 10.15 13.95
N LYS A 84 -5.03 9.67 13.19
CA LYS A 84 -6.44 10.05 13.34
C LYS A 84 -7.16 9.26 14.44
N GLY A 85 -6.71 8.05 14.73
CA GLY A 85 -7.26 7.21 15.79
C GLY A 85 -6.81 7.60 17.20
N ASN A 86 -5.93 8.60 17.36
CA ASN A 86 -5.28 8.95 18.62
C ASN A 86 -4.65 7.75 19.32
N MET A 87 -4.18 6.79 18.52
CA MET A 87 -3.46 5.60 18.95
C MET A 87 -1.97 5.95 18.91
N ALA A 88 -1.53 6.70 19.92
CA ALA A 88 -0.13 6.98 20.19
C ALA A 88 0.44 5.96 21.18
#